data_AF-A0A8X6MZP2-F1
#
_entry.id   AF-A0A8X6MZP2-F1
#
_cell.length_a   1.000
_cell.length_b   1.000
_cell.length_c   1.000
_cell.angle_alpha   90.00
_cell.angle_beta   90.00
_cell.angle_gamma   90.00
#
_symmetry.space_group_name_H-M   'P 1'
#
loop_
_entity.id
_entity.type
_entity.pdbx_description
1 polymer ?
#
loop_
_entity_poly.entity_id
_entity_poly.type
_entity_poly.pdbx_seq_one_letter_code
_entity_poly.pdbx_strand_id
1 'polypeptide(L)' 'VYGANTVPECGNASSYCGIKNQKYPDKRAMGYPFDRVIKAKNCKEFLLPNMKLQNIKILFKEQCHLK' A
#
# COMPACT_ATOMS: atom_id res chain seq x y z
N VAL A 1 23.93 -8.87 17.22
CA VAL A 1 23.75 -9.74 16.04
C VAL A 1 22.29 -9.66 15.64
N TYR A 2 21.93 -8.75 14.72
CA TYR A 2 20.57 -8.68 14.17
C TYR A 2 20.63 -9.21 12.74
N GLY A 3 20.43 -10.52 12.62
CA GLY A 3 20.38 -11.24 11.35
C GLY A 3 19.11 -12.08 11.29
N ALA A 4 18.55 -12.17 10.07
CA ALA A 4 17.44 -13.00 9.61
C ALA A 4 16.00 -12.47 9.82
N ASN A 5 15.53 -11.71 8.82
CA ASN A 5 14.28 -11.93 8.08
C ASN A 5 13.14 -12.69 8.80
N THR A 6 12.52 -12.11 9.81
CA THR A 6 11.20 -12.51 10.28
C THR A 6 10.32 -11.27 10.34
N VAL A 7 9.26 -11.24 9.53
CA VAL A 7 8.18 -10.27 9.75
C VAL A 7 7.72 -10.54 11.19
N PRO A 8 7.69 -9.54 12.11
CA PRO A 8 7.18 -9.78 13.45
C PRO A 8 5.79 -10.40 13.33
N GLU A 9 5.45 -11.32 14.22
CA GLU A 9 4.24 -12.16 14.14
C GLU A 9 2.94 -11.36 13.88
N CYS A 10 2.93 -10.06 14.19
CA CYS A 10 1.85 -9.11 13.95
C CYS A 10 2.20 -7.97 12.94
N GLY A 11 3.11 -8.18 11.99
CA GLY A 11 3.59 -7.14 11.05
C GLY A 11 2.87 -7.06 9.70
N ASN A 12 2.01 -8.04 9.38
CA ASN A 12 1.37 -8.18 8.07
C ASN A 12 0.36 -7.07 7.72
N ALA A 13 -0.14 -6.34 8.72
CA ALA A 13 -1.11 -5.24 8.55
C ALA A 13 -0.49 -3.87 8.86
N SER A 14 0.81 -3.71 8.61
CA SER A 14 1.57 -2.51 8.98
C SER A 14 1.15 -1.23 8.26
N SER A 15 0.48 -1.33 7.10
CA SER A 15 -0.04 -0.17 6.38
C SER A 15 -1.05 0.63 7.20
N TYR A 16 -1.96 -0.04 7.92
CA TYR A 16 -2.97 0.59 8.77
C TYR A 16 -2.56 0.66 10.24
N CYS A 17 -1.88 -0.36 10.76
CA CYS A 17 -1.62 -0.51 12.20
C CYS A 17 -0.18 -0.19 12.63
N GLY A 18 0.73 0.04 11.69
CA GLY A 18 2.16 0.10 11.97
C GLY A 18 2.71 -1.24 12.48
N ILE A 19 3.89 -1.21 13.08
CA ILE A 19 4.54 -2.39 13.66
C ILE A 19 4.60 -2.20 15.17
N LYS A 20 4.17 -3.22 15.93
CA LYS A 20 4.16 -3.18 17.40
C LYS A 20 5.54 -2.78 17.94
N ASN A 21 5.57 -1.79 18.81
CA ASN A 21 6.77 -1.26 19.47
C ASN A 21 7.86 -0.74 18.52
N GLN A 22 7.52 -0.42 17.27
CA GLN A 22 8.44 0.13 16.30
C GLN A 22 7.87 1.40 15.67
N LYS A 23 8.75 2.21 15.08
CA LYS A 23 8.31 3.34 14.24
C LYS A 23 7.64 2.79 12.98
N TYR A 24 6.77 3.60 12.38
CA TYR A 24 6.16 3.27 11.11
C TYR A 24 7.27 2.97 10.07
N PRO A 25 7.15 1.88 9.29
CA PRO A 25 8.23 1.40 8.43
C PRO A 25 8.47 2.28 7.19
N ASP A 26 7.60 3.26 6.92
CA ASP A 26 7.83 4.30 5.91
C ASP A 26 8.07 5.66 6.59
N LYS A 27 9.05 6.42 6.09
CA LYS A 27 9.31 7.79 6.56
C LYS A 27 8.43 8.82 5.87
N ARG A 28 7.79 8.45 4.75
CA ARG A 28 6.88 9.32 4.02
C ARG A 28 5.56 9.48 4.76
N ALA A 29 4.82 10.53 4.43
CA ALA A 29 3.48 10.73 4.97
C ALA A 29 2.56 9.57 4.54
N MET A 30 1.71 9.11 5.46
CA MET A 30 0.74 8.06 5.15
C MET A 30 -0.18 8.52 4.01
N GLY A 31 -0.31 7.70 2.97
CA GLY A 31 -1.05 8.04 1.75
C GLY A 31 -0.19 8.54 0.59
N TYR A 32 1.13 8.72 0.79
CA TYR A 32 2.05 9.10 -0.29
C TYR A 32 1.93 8.16 -1.51
N PRO A 33 1.91 8.68 -2.75
CA PRO A 33 2.06 10.09 -3.15
C PRO A 33 0.73 10.87 -3.29
N PHE A 34 -0.38 10.32 -2.82
CA PHE A 34 -1.73 10.88 -2.97
C PHE A 34 -2.24 11.57 -1.68
N ASP A 35 -1.38 11.77 -0.68
CA ASP A 35 -1.69 12.45 0.58
C ASP A 35 -1.94 13.96 0.40
N ARG A 36 -1.57 14.53 -0.74
CA ARG A 36 -1.64 15.98 -1.02
C ARG A 36 -2.41 16.29 -2.29
N VAL A 37 -2.80 17.56 -2.44
CA VAL A 37 -3.48 18.05 -3.64
C VAL A 37 -2.55 17.94 -4.86
N ILE A 38 -3.00 17.18 -5.85
CA ILE A 38 -2.32 17.01 -7.13
C ILE A 38 -2.97 17.98 -8.14
N LYS A 39 -2.14 18.81 -8.79
CA LYS A 39 -2.59 19.78 -9.81
C LYS A 39 -2.79 19.18 -11.21
N ALA A 40 -2.27 17.97 -11.44
CA ALA A 40 -2.42 17.27 -12.71
C ALA A 40 -3.89 16.92 -12.98
N LYS A 41 -4.33 17.02 -14.22
CA LYS A 41 -5.75 16.82 -14.60
C LYS A 41 -6.11 15.34 -14.77
N ASN A 42 -5.11 14.49 -15.01
CA ASN A 42 -5.31 13.06 -15.24
C ASN A 42 -4.10 12.26 -14.76
N CYS A 43 -4.27 10.94 -14.63
CA CYS A 43 -3.20 10.06 -14.14
C CYS A 43 -1.95 10.08 -15.03
N LYS A 44 -2.08 10.24 -16.36
CA LYS A 44 -0.92 10.24 -17.27
C LYS A 44 -0.02 11.45 -17.04
N GLU A 45 -0.60 12.61 -16.76
CA GLU A 45 0.13 13.84 -16.44
C GLU A 45 0.83 13.76 -15.07
N PHE A 46 0.33 12.94 -14.15
CA PHE A 46 0.93 12.72 -12.84
C PHE A 46 2.08 11.69 -12.83
N LEU A 47 2.11 10.77 -13.80
CA LEU A 47 3.08 9.66 -13.82
C LEU A 47 4.52 10.15 -13.98
N LEU A 48 5.38 9.68 -13.08
CA LEU A 48 6.84 9.79 -13.21
C LEU A 48 7.42 8.49 -13.82
N PRO A 49 8.67 8.49 -14.32
CA PRO A 49 9.29 7.31 -14.94
C PRO A 49 9.34 6.06 -14.05
N ASN A 50 9.29 6.23 -12.72
CA ASN A 50 9.26 5.15 -11.74
C ASN A 50 7.84 4.67 -11.37
N MET A 51 6.81 5.13 -12.08
CA MET A 51 5.41 4.79 -11.84
C MET A 51 4.81 4.07 -13.05
N LYS A 52 3.86 3.17 -12.81
CA LYS A 52 3.15 2.43 -13.85
C LYS A 52 1.65 2.41 -13.58
N LEU A 53 0.86 2.64 -14.64
CA LEU A 53 -0.60 2.50 -14.61
C LEU A 53 -1.02 1.23 -15.35
N GLN A 54 -1.92 0.46 -14.75
CA GLN A 54 -2.45 -0.78 -15.32
C GLN A 54 -3.96 -0.81 -15.16
N ASN A 55 -4.67 -1.08 -16.25
CA ASN A 55 -6.13 -1.27 -16.20
C ASN A 55 -6.46 -2.66 -15.66
N ILE A 56 -7.33 -2.72 -14.66
CA ILE A 56 -7.83 -3.97 -14.05
C ILE A 56 -9.37 -3.97 -14.07
N LYS A 57 -9.97 -5.16 -14.12
CA LYS A 57 -11.43 -5.34 -14.02
C LYS A 57 -11.73 -6.13 -12.75
N ILE A 58 -12.49 -5.55 -11.83
CA ILE A 58 -12.96 -6.22 -10.62
C ILE A 58 -14.34 -6.79 -10.95
N LEU A 59 -14.47 -8.12 -10.92
CA LEU A 59 -15.70 -8.83 -11.24
C LEU A 59 -16.17 -9.57 -9.99
N PHE A 60 -17.30 -9.16 -9.43
CA PHE A 60 -17.96 -9.91 -8.37
C PHE A 60 -18.59 -11.17 -8.95
N LYS A 61 -18.39 -12.31 -8.28
CA LYS A 61 -19.08 -13.56 -8.56
C LYS A 61 -19.84 -13.95 -7.31
N GLU A 62 -21.16 -14.10 -7.44
CA GLU A 62 -22.02 -14.52 -6.35
C GLU A 62 -21.81 -16.03 -6.12
N GLN A 63 -20.94 -16.35 -5.18
CA GLN A 63 -20.70 -17.72 -4.73
C GLN A 63 -20.77 -17.74 -3.19
N CYS A 64 -21.78 -18.42 -2.66
CA CYS A 64 -21.86 -18.66 -1.23
C CYS A 64 -20.92 -19.81 -0.87
N HIS A 65 -19.84 -19.49 -0.15
CA HIS A 65 -19.02 -20.52 0.48
C HIS A 65 -19.67 -20.89 1.82
N LEU A 66 -20.39 -22.01 1.83
CA LEU A 66 -20.82 -22.66 3.08
C LEU A 66 -19.56 -23.10 3.83
N LYS A 67 -19.45 -22.69 5.10
CA LYS A 67 -18.38 -23.09 6.01
C LYS A 67 -18.61 -24.49 6.55
#